data_AF-L8WG31-F1
#
_entry.id   AF-L8WG31-F1
#
_cell.length_a   1.000
_cell.length_b   1.000
_cell.length_c   1.000
_cell.angle_alpha   90.00
_cell.angle_beta   90.00
_cell.angle_gamma   90.00
#
_symmetry.space_group_name_H-M   'P 1'
#
loop_
_entity.id
_entity.type
_entity.pdbx_description
1 polymer ?
#
loop_
_entity_poly.entity_id
_entity_poly.type
_entity_poly.pdbx_seq_one_letter_code
_entity_poly.pdbx_strand_id
1 'polypeptide(L)'
;MTKSTSVWHTFASLLPLLVITPWITKLPTPVVDLINPRTGLPQLSEFQILSHVRALSEDIGFRTVGTREHALGDAWLLDQVEKLRDQCKELLSLTPGRRLECEVWRQQGSGTHRFDMMNKRVYKNYVDLTNIIVRVSDGTPEGKRNAVLVNSHLDSTLPSPGAADDAISVGVMLECIRVLTETPESLQDGSHLYATQHFTAHTVRAIINLEAAGSTGPELLFQATSEEMIEAYSHVPRPFGTVLANDVFSSGVIMSE
;
A
#
# COMPACT_ATOMS: atom_id res chain seq x y z
N MET A 1 41.38 25.25 25.59
CA MET A 1 39.99 25.11 26.07
C MET A 1 39.05 25.31 24.90
N THR A 2 38.66 24.24 24.21
CA THR A 2 37.62 24.28 23.17
C THR A 2 36.25 24.33 23.84
N LYS A 3 35.39 25.30 23.47
CA LYS A 3 34.01 25.34 23.96
C LYS A 3 33.22 24.22 23.29
N SER A 4 32.77 23.23 24.06
CA SER A 4 31.74 22.31 23.59
C SER A 4 30.42 23.07 23.43
N THR A 5 30.12 23.50 22.21
CA THR A 5 28.79 23.99 21.84
C THR A 5 27.84 22.81 21.88
N SER A 6 27.12 22.69 22.99
CA SER A 6 26.26 21.53 23.28
C SER A 6 25.32 21.22 22.13
N VAL A 7 25.37 19.98 21.62
CA VAL A 7 24.52 19.45 20.53
C VAL A 7 23.03 19.68 20.82
N TRP A 8 22.66 19.69 22.10
CA TRP A 8 21.33 20.00 22.61
C TRP A 8 20.81 21.40 22.20
N HIS A 9 21.67 22.41 22.08
CA HIS A 9 21.25 23.73 21.60
C HIS A 9 20.90 23.71 20.11
N THR A 10 21.67 22.98 19.30
CA THR A 10 21.37 22.81 17.86
C THR A 10 20.05 22.06 17.66
N PHE A 11 19.84 20.95 18.39
CA PHE A 11 18.56 20.24 18.39
C PHE A 11 17.40 21.13 18.88
N ALA A 12 17.57 21.86 19.98
CA ALA A 12 16.54 22.76 20.50
C ALA A 12 16.21 23.92 19.54
N SER A 13 17.15 24.37 18.72
CA SER A 13 16.90 25.38 17.68
C SER A 13 16.22 24.85 16.41
N LEU A 14 16.31 23.54 16.15
CA LEU A 14 15.64 22.87 15.03
C LEU A 14 14.28 22.30 15.42
N LEU A 15 14.04 22.03 16.70
CA LEU A 15 12.76 21.53 17.21
C LEU A 15 11.55 22.40 16.79
N PRO A 16 11.60 23.75 16.77
CA PRO A 16 10.51 24.57 16.25
C PRO A 16 10.25 24.35 14.76
N LEU A 17 11.29 24.12 13.94
CA LEU A 17 11.12 23.85 12.51
C LEU A 17 10.47 22.46 12.29
N LEU A 18 10.89 21.46 13.06
CA LEU A 18 10.33 20.10 12.98
C LEU A 18 8.90 20.00 13.55
N VAL A 19 8.58 20.75 14.60
CA VAL A 19 7.29 20.66 15.31
C VAL A 19 6.26 21.67 14.80
N ILE A 20 6.65 22.85 14.32
CA ILE A 20 5.68 23.90 13.93
C ILE A 20 5.33 23.83 12.43
N THR A 21 6.26 23.45 11.54
CA THR A 21 5.97 23.43 10.09
C THR A 21 4.83 22.47 9.68
N PRO A 22 4.64 21.28 10.29
CA PRO A 22 3.50 20.40 9.96
C PRO A 22 2.13 20.98 10.38
N TRP A 23 2.10 21.93 11.32
CA TRP A 23 0.87 22.54 11.84
C TRP A 23 0.46 23.80 11.07
N ILE A 24 1.32 24.33 10.19
CA ILE A 24 1.03 25.49 9.34
C ILE A 24 0.48 25.07 7.96
N THR A 25 0.76 23.85 7.51
CA THR A 25 0.22 23.30 6.26
C THR A 25 -1.26 22.96 6.40
N LYS A 26 -2.13 23.87 5.95
CA LYS A 26 -3.56 23.57 5.78
C LYS A 26 -3.73 22.43 4.76
N LEU A 27 -4.24 21.29 5.23
CA LEU A 27 -4.56 20.13 4.38
C LEU A 27 -5.52 20.52 3.24
N PRO A 28 -5.46 19.82 2.08
CA PRO A 28 -6.43 20.02 1.01
C PRO A 28 -7.86 19.72 1.49
N THR A 29 -8.85 20.26 0.77
CA THR A 29 -10.22 19.74 0.86
C THR A 29 -10.26 18.36 0.20
N PRO A 30 -10.80 17.32 0.87
CA PRO A 30 -10.79 15.97 0.33
C PRO A 30 -11.63 15.84 -0.94
N VAL A 31 -11.14 15.06 -1.90
CA VAL A 31 -11.89 14.74 -3.13
C VAL A 31 -13.00 13.74 -2.80
N VAL A 32 -14.25 14.09 -3.09
CA VAL A 32 -15.42 13.23 -2.83
C VAL A 32 -16.00 12.60 -4.10
N ASP A 33 -15.93 13.30 -5.24
CA ASP A 33 -16.57 12.86 -6.48
C ASP A 33 -15.79 11.74 -7.19
N LEU A 34 -16.47 10.67 -7.59
CA LEU A 34 -15.87 9.51 -8.30
C LEU A 34 -15.35 9.85 -9.72
N ILE A 35 -15.87 10.93 -10.29
CA ILE A 35 -15.59 11.44 -11.64
C ILE A 35 -15.22 12.91 -11.51
N ASN A 36 -14.16 13.34 -12.18
CA ASN A 36 -13.71 14.72 -12.16
C ASN A 36 -14.68 15.63 -12.94
N PRO A 37 -15.28 16.66 -12.32
CA PRO A 37 -16.30 17.50 -12.96
C PRO A 37 -15.77 18.44 -14.05
N ARG A 38 -14.46 18.45 -14.33
CA ARG A 38 -13.84 19.24 -15.41
C ARG A 38 -13.39 18.39 -16.60
N THR A 39 -12.90 17.17 -16.37
CA THR A 39 -12.43 16.27 -17.44
C THR A 39 -13.44 15.20 -17.83
N GLY A 40 -14.41 14.89 -16.97
CA GLY A 40 -15.35 13.78 -17.17
C GLY A 40 -14.73 12.38 -16.98
N LEU A 41 -13.46 12.30 -16.57
CA LEU A 41 -12.74 11.05 -16.32
C LEU A 41 -12.89 10.58 -14.86
N PRO A 42 -12.76 9.28 -14.58
CA PRO A 42 -12.61 8.80 -13.20
C PRO A 42 -11.46 9.50 -12.46
N GLN A 43 -11.64 9.73 -11.17
CA GLN A 43 -10.59 10.25 -10.27
C GLN A 43 -10.68 9.54 -8.91
N LEU A 44 -9.60 9.57 -8.14
CA LEU A 44 -9.58 9.02 -6.78
C LEU A 44 -10.52 9.85 -5.87
N SER A 45 -11.37 9.17 -5.11
CA SER A 45 -12.22 9.74 -4.06
C SER A 45 -11.70 9.31 -2.70
N GLU A 46 -11.25 10.30 -1.91
CA GLU A 46 -10.87 10.14 -0.51
C GLU A 46 -12.07 9.66 0.33
N PHE A 47 -13.31 9.98 -0.09
CA PHE A 47 -14.52 9.45 0.54
C PHE A 47 -14.67 7.93 0.34
N GLN A 48 -14.39 7.41 -0.86
CA GLN A 48 -14.37 5.95 -1.10
C GLN A 48 -13.29 5.27 -0.27
N ILE A 49 -12.06 5.80 -0.32
CA ILE A 49 -10.91 5.28 0.45
C ILE A 49 -11.25 5.18 1.93
N LEU A 50 -11.79 6.26 2.52
CA LEU A 50 -12.18 6.27 3.93
C LEU A 50 -13.38 5.35 4.24
N SER A 51 -14.28 5.09 3.27
CA SER A 51 -15.34 4.09 3.44
C SER A 51 -14.80 2.66 3.49
N HIS A 52 -13.75 2.35 2.72
CA HIS A 52 -13.04 1.07 2.76
C HIS A 52 -12.24 0.91 4.05
N VAL A 53 -11.53 1.95 4.50
CA VAL A 53 -10.88 2.00 5.84
C VAL A 53 -11.90 1.68 6.93
N ARG A 54 -13.05 2.36 6.92
CA ARG A 54 -14.09 2.21 7.92
C ARG A 54 -14.64 0.78 7.99
N ALA A 55 -14.93 0.17 6.84
CA ALA A 55 -15.37 -1.22 6.78
C ALA A 55 -14.35 -2.19 7.41
N LEU A 56 -13.05 -1.98 7.14
CA LEU A 56 -11.98 -2.82 7.66
C LEU A 56 -11.69 -2.59 9.16
N SER A 57 -11.63 -1.33 9.62
CA SER A 57 -11.14 -0.99 10.97
C SER A 57 -12.21 -0.61 12.01
N GLU A 58 -13.40 -0.18 11.59
CA GLU A 58 -14.54 0.04 12.51
C GLU A 58 -15.52 -1.13 12.47
N ASP A 59 -15.98 -1.54 11.29
CA ASP A 59 -17.06 -2.53 11.16
C ASP A 59 -16.58 -3.98 11.33
N ILE A 60 -15.36 -4.31 10.86
CA ILE A 60 -14.69 -5.61 11.06
C ILE A 60 -13.72 -5.58 12.26
N GLY A 61 -12.92 -4.52 12.39
CA GLY A 61 -12.06 -4.29 13.55
C GLY A 61 -10.69 -4.99 13.48
N PHE A 62 -10.39 -5.85 14.47
CA PHE A 62 -9.05 -6.39 14.73
C PHE A 62 -8.74 -7.63 13.88
N ARG A 63 -8.30 -7.39 12.64
CA ARG A 63 -8.03 -8.40 11.60
C ARG A 63 -6.72 -9.19 11.83
N THR A 64 -6.31 -9.46 13.07
CA THR A 64 -5.08 -10.20 13.37
C THR A 64 -5.11 -11.61 12.79
N VAL A 65 -4.04 -12.05 12.12
CA VAL A 65 -3.99 -13.34 11.39
C VAL A 65 -4.50 -14.52 12.24
N GLY A 66 -5.46 -15.26 11.69
CA GLY A 66 -6.09 -16.41 12.33
C GLY A 66 -7.32 -16.09 13.21
N THR A 67 -7.70 -14.82 13.41
CA THR A 67 -8.99 -14.47 14.04
C THR A 67 -10.16 -14.66 13.08
N ARG A 68 -11.39 -14.60 13.62
CA ARG A 68 -12.61 -14.55 12.80
C ARG A 68 -12.65 -13.27 11.98
N GLU A 69 -12.18 -12.18 12.57
CA GLU A 69 -12.18 -10.82 12.02
C GLU A 69 -11.22 -10.73 10.82
N HIS A 70 -10.07 -11.42 10.87
CA HIS A 70 -9.20 -11.63 9.70
C HIS A 70 -9.91 -12.36 8.55
N ALA A 71 -10.62 -13.46 8.84
CA ALA A 71 -11.38 -14.20 7.83
C ALA A 71 -12.57 -13.40 7.27
N LEU A 72 -13.16 -12.49 8.05
CA LEU A 72 -14.15 -11.52 7.56
C LEU A 72 -13.53 -10.45 6.67
N GLY A 73 -12.31 -9.98 6.99
CA GLY A 73 -11.54 -9.07 6.14
C GLY A 73 -11.20 -9.67 4.77
N ASP A 74 -10.69 -10.90 4.74
CA ASP A 74 -10.43 -11.67 3.50
C ASP A 74 -11.70 -11.83 2.65
N ALA A 75 -12.81 -12.27 3.26
CA ALA A 75 -14.08 -12.42 2.55
C ALA A 75 -14.63 -11.08 2.02
N TRP A 76 -14.48 -9.99 2.78
CA TRP A 76 -14.92 -8.65 2.37
C TRP A 76 -14.07 -8.08 1.23
N LEU A 77 -12.74 -8.24 1.30
CA LEU A 77 -11.84 -7.75 0.24
C LEU A 77 -12.08 -8.53 -1.06
N LEU A 78 -12.30 -9.84 -0.97
CA LEU A 78 -12.65 -10.66 -2.13
C LEU A 78 -13.95 -10.18 -2.78
N ASP A 79 -14.98 -9.88 -1.98
CA ASP A 79 -16.24 -9.31 -2.47
C ASP A 79 -16.05 -7.93 -3.15
N GLN A 80 -15.17 -7.05 -2.65
CA GLN A 80 -14.87 -5.78 -3.34
C GLN A 80 -14.17 -6.03 -4.68
N VAL A 81 -13.14 -6.88 -4.67
CA VAL A 81 -12.31 -7.19 -5.85
C VAL A 81 -13.12 -7.90 -6.94
N GLU A 82 -14.01 -8.83 -6.59
CA GLU A 82 -14.88 -9.52 -7.55
C GLU A 82 -15.90 -8.56 -8.19
N LYS A 83 -16.42 -7.57 -7.44
CA LYS A 83 -17.26 -6.49 -8.00
C LYS A 83 -16.49 -5.62 -8.99
N LEU A 84 -15.25 -5.24 -8.66
CA LEU A 84 -14.37 -4.45 -9.53
C LEU A 84 -14.00 -5.23 -10.81
N ARG A 85 -13.74 -6.54 -10.71
CA ARG A 85 -13.57 -7.44 -11.86
C ARG A 85 -14.82 -7.49 -12.75
N ASP A 86 -16.01 -7.50 -12.16
CA ASP A 86 -17.26 -7.59 -12.93
C ASP A 86 -17.65 -6.24 -13.56
N GLN A 87 -17.34 -5.12 -12.91
CA GLN A 87 -17.35 -3.77 -13.54
C GLN A 87 -16.37 -3.67 -14.72
N CYS A 88 -15.17 -4.25 -14.61
CA CYS A 88 -14.21 -4.32 -15.71
C CYS A 88 -14.76 -5.08 -16.94
N LYS A 89 -15.53 -6.16 -16.73
CA LYS A 89 -16.24 -6.88 -17.81
C LYS A 89 -17.36 -6.03 -18.44
N GLU A 90 -18.09 -5.27 -17.63
CA GLU A 90 -19.14 -4.36 -18.11
C GLU A 90 -18.54 -3.24 -18.98
N LEU A 91 -17.46 -2.58 -18.53
CA LEU A 91 -16.75 -1.54 -19.29
C LEU A 91 -16.23 -2.02 -20.65
N LEU A 92 -15.76 -3.27 -20.73
CA LEU A 92 -15.38 -3.93 -21.99
C LEU A 92 -16.57 -4.10 -22.95
N SER A 93 -17.74 -4.47 -22.43
CA SER A 93 -18.96 -4.61 -23.25
C SER A 93 -19.47 -3.28 -23.80
N LEU A 94 -19.24 -2.19 -23.06
CA LEU A 94 -19.64 -0.82 -23.42
C LEU A 94 -18.62 -0.09 -24.31
N THR A 95 -17.36 -0.56 -24.36
CA THR A 95 -16.26 0.14 -25.07
C THR A 95 -15.54 -0.76 -26.10
N PRO A 96 -16.20 -1.15 -27.22
CA PRO A 96 -15.60 -2.03 -28.23
C PRO A 96 -14.31 -1.43 -28.83
N GLY A 97 -13.16 -2.00 -28.45
CA GLY A 97 -11.83 -1.54 -28.87
C GLY A 97 -10.89 -1.16 -27.73
N ARG A 98 -11.42 -0.89 -26.51
CA ARG A 98 -10.59 -0.80 -25.30
C ARG A 98 -10.05 -2.20 -24.99
N ARG A 99 -8.73 -2.36 -24.97
CA ARG A 99 -8.09 -3.58 -24.50
C ARG A 99 -7.93 -3.51 -22.99
N LEU A 100 -8.54 -4.45 -22.30
CA LEU A 100 -8.49 -4.59 -20.86
C LEU A 100 -8.75 -6.06 -20.53
N GLU A 101 -8.03 -6.58 -19.54
CA GLU A 101 -8.33 -7.87 -18.93
C GLU A 101 -8.03 -7.76 -17.43
N CYS A 102 -8.99 -8.19 -16.60
CA CYS A 102 -8.88 -8.14 -15.14
C CYS A 102 -8.96 -9.56 -14.58
N GLU A 103 -7.81 -10.06 -14.11
CA GLU A 103 -7.65 -11.38 -13.52
C GLU A 103 -7.60 -11.25 -11.99
N VAL A 104 -8.30 -12.17 -11.30
CA VAL A 104 -8.37 -12.22 -9.83
C VAL A 104 -8.02 -13.63 -9.37
N TRP A 105 -7.14 -13.74 -8.37
CA TRP A 105 -6.80 -15.01 -7.72
C TRP A 105 -6.80 -14.85 -6.21
N ARG A 106 -7.52 -15.73 -5.50
CA ARG A 106 -7.32 -15.93 -4.07
C ARG A 106 -6.30 -17.06 -3.87
N GLN A 107 -5.03 -16.69 -3.77
CA GLN A 107 -3.96 -17.63 -3.44
C GLN A 107 -4.15 -18.09 -1.98
N GLN A 108 -3.82 -19.36 -1.70
CA GLN A 108 -3.75 -19.88 -0.33
C GLN A 108 -2.49 -20.74 -0.21
N GLY A 109 -1.78 -20.65 0.92
CA GLY A 109 -0.56 -21.43 1.11
C GLY A 109 0.01 -21.41 2.53
N SER A 110 0.90 -22.36 2.77
CA SER A 110 1.64 -22.52 4.02
C SER A 110 3.15 -22.33 3.78
N GLY A 111 3.90 -21.91 4.79
CA GLY A 111 5.34 -21.68 4.65
C GLY A 111 6.05 -21.16 5.90
N THR A 112 7.35 -20.94 5.75
CA THR A 112 8.23 -20.39 6.78
C THR A 112 9.01 -19.22 6.20
N HIS A 113 8.93 -18.06 6.83
CA HIS A 113 9.79 -16.91 6.55
C HIS A 113 10.78 -16.69 7.69
N ARG A 114 11.99 -16.18 7.38
CA ARG A 114 13.02 -15.84 8.39
C ARG A 114 13.43 -14.39 8.25
N PHE A 115 13.28 -13.63 9.34
CA PHE A 115 13.84 -12.29 9.48
C PHE A 115 14.88 -12.23 10.61
N ASP A 116 15.75 -11.23 10.55
CA ASP A 116 16.84 -11.00 11.49
C ASP A 116 16.63 -9.62 12.17
N MET A 117 15.92 -9.61 13.29
CA MET A 117 15.48 -8.40 14.01
C MET A 117 16.35 -8.12 15.24
N MET A 118 16.94 -6.92 15.36
CA MET A 118 17.84 -6.55 16.47
C MET A 118 18.95 -7.59 16.75
N ASN A 119 19.57 -8.12 15.69
CA ASN A 119 20.54 -9.24 15.72
C ASN A 119 19.99 -10.58 16.27
N LYS A 120 18.66 -10.78 16.28
CA LYS A 120 18.00 -12.06 16.63
C LYS A 120 17.32 -12.65 15.40
N ARG A 121 17.54 -13.94 15.15
CA ARG A 121 16.79 -14.71 14.16
C ARG A 121 15.38 -14.98 14.67
N VAL A 122 14.38 -14.65 13.86
CA VAL A 122 12.97 -14.97 14.09
C VAL A 122 12.47 -15.77 12.88
N TYR A 123 11.62 -16.77 13.14
CA TYR A 123 11.03 -17.62 12.12
C TYR A 123 9.51 -17.55 12.23
N LYS A 124 8.86 -16.89 11.27
CA LYS A 124 7.40 -16.75 11.15
C LYS A 124 6.90 -17.91 10.31
N ASN A 125 6.16 -18.82 10.92
CA ASN A 125 5.53 -19.95 10.24
C ASN A 125 4.06 -19.61 10.04
N TYR A 126 3.60 -19.66 8.80
CA TYR A 126 2.21 -19.42 8.43
C TYR A 126 1.59 -20.69 7.85
N VAL A 127 0.32 -20.93 8.16
CA VAL A 127 -0.44 -22.09 7.70
C VAL A 127 -1.73 -21.58 7.06
N ASP A 128 -1.98 -22.02 5.83
CA ASP A 128 -3.17 -21.73 5.03
C ASP A 128 -3.53 -20.23 4.92
N LEU A 129 -2.50 -19.37 4.94
CA LEU A 129 -2.55 -17.93 4.75
C LEU A 129 -3.04 -17.60 3.33
N THR A 130 -3.79 -16.50 3.17
CA THR A 130 -4.46 -16.15 1.92
C THR A 130 -4.06 -14.78 1.39
N ASN A 131 -3.89 -14.70 0.06
CA ASN A 131 -3.62 -13.45 -0.66
C ASN A 131 -4.73 -13.24 -1.69
N ILE A 132 -5.21 -12.01 -1.83
CA ILE A 132 -6.18 -11.64 -2.88
C ILE A 132 -5.43 -10.80 -3.92
N ILE A 133 -5.07 -11.47 -5.03
CA ILE A 133 -4.21 -10.92 -6.07
C ILE A 133 -5.08 -10.44 -7.22
N VAL A 134 -4.85 -9.20 -7.65
CA VAL A 134 -5.41 -8.65 -8.89
C VAL A 134 -4.27 -8.42 -9.87
N ARG A 135 -4.50 -8.79 -11.14
CA ARG A 135 -3.71 -8.28 -12.26
C ARG A 135 -4.64 -7.67 -13.28
N VAL A 136 -4.31 -6.47 -13.75
CA VAL A 136 -4.93 -5.89 -14.94
C VAL A 136 -3.89 -5.66 -16.02
N SER A 137 -4.28 -5.87 -17.27
CA SER A 137 -3.41 -5.71 -18.45
C SER A 137 -4.26 -5.40 -19.69
N ASP A 138 -3.63 -5.25 -20.86
CA ASP A 138 -4.35 -5.21 -22.15
C ASP A 138 -4.76 -6.61 -22.66
N GLY A 139 -4.53 -7.65 -21.85
CA GLY A 139 -4.79 -9.06 -22.15
C GLY A 139 -3.74 -9.72 -23.06
N THR A 140 -2.80 -8.98 -23.63
CA THR A 140 -1.79 -9.57 -24.51
C THR A 140 -0.64 -10.23 -23.72
N PRO A 141 0.04 -11.22 -24.30
CA PRO A 141 1.30 -11.72 -23.74
C PRO A 141 2.37 -10.64 -23.58
N GLU A 142 2.29 -9.56 -24.37
CA GLU A 142 3.20 -8.41 -24.35
C GLU A 142 2.97 -7.51 -23.13
N GLY A 143 1.74 -7.05 -22.91
CA GLY A 143 1.35 -6.29 -21.71
C GLY A 143 1.55 -7.05 -20.41
N LYS A 144 1.59 -8.39 -20.46
CA LYS A 144 1.85 -9.27 -19.30
C LYS A 144 3.33 -9.59 -19.04
N ARG A 145 4.31 -9.13 -19.86
CA ARG A 145 5.75 -9.50 -19.67
C ARG A 145 6.44 -8.78 -18.52
N ASN A 146 6.03 -7.55 -18.26
CA ASN A 146 6.62 -6.62 -17.28
C ASN A 146 5.48 -6.00 -16.47
N ALA A 147 5.48 -6.19 -15.16
CA ALA A 147 4.50 -5.64 -14.23
C ALA A 147 5.19 -4.80 -13.15
N VAL A 148 4.46 -3.79 -12.65
CA VAL A 148 4.72 -3.19 -11.33
C VAL A 148 3.89 -3.97 -10.29
N LEU A 149 4.30 -3.93 -9.04
CA LEU A 149 3.62 -4.55 -7.91
C LEU A 149 3.56 -3.57 -6.73
N VAL A 150 2.52 -2.73 -6.65
CA VAL A 150 2.11 -2.11 -5.38
C VAL A 150 1.63 -3.21 -4.42
N ASN A 151 1.97 -3.11 -3.15
CA ASN A 151 1.44 -3.96 -2.08
C ASN A 151 1.21 -3.18 -0.77
N SER A 152 0.36 -3.77 0.07
CA SER A 152 -0.21 -3.31 1.36
C SER A 152 -0.48 -4.56 2.21
N HIS A 153 -0.91 -4.47 3.47
CA HIS A 153 -1.41 -5.65 4.20
C HIS A 153 -2.87 -5.53 4.67
N LEU A 154 -3.54 -6.68 4.75
CA LEU A 154 -4.97 -6.78 5.09
C LEU A 154 -5.20 -7.04 6.58
N ASP A 155 -4.28 -7.71 7.26
CA ASP A 155 -4.37 -7.99 8.68
C ASP A 155 -4.11 -6.74 9.54
N SER A 156 -4.07 -6.90 10.87
CA SER A 156 -3.74 -5.82 11.79
C SER A 156 -3.13 -6.36 13.09
N THR A 157 -2.05 -5.74 13.56
CA THR A 157 -1.38 -6.17 14.81
C THR A 157 -2.03 -5.57 16.07
N LEU A 158 -2.03 -6.32 17.17
CA LEU A 158 -2.50 -5.82 18.47
C LEU A 158 -1.52 -4.76 19.01
N PRO A 159 -2.00 -3.64 19.60
CA PRO A 159 -3.38 -3.39 20.06
C PRO A 159 -4.19 -2.47 19.11
N SER A 160 -3.98 -2.55 17.80
CA SER A 160 -4.62 -1.69 16.80
C SER A 160 -5.67 -2.43 15.94
N PRO A 161 -6.80 -1.79 15.58
CA PRO A 161 -7.67 -2.28 14.51
C PRO A 161 -7.12 -1.94 13.11
N GLY A 162 -5.94 -1.33 13.03
CA GLY A 162 -5.20 -1.15 11.79
C GLY A 162 -5.88 -0.27 10.75
N ALA A 163 -6.28 0.94 11.14
CA ALA A 163 -6.94 1.92 10.26
C ALA A 163 -5.96 2.63 9.32
N ALA A 164 -4.83 3.09 9.86
CA ALA A 164 -3.71 3.61 9.07
C ALA A 164 -2.77 2.48 8.62
N ASP A 165 -2.59 1.46 9.46
CA ASP A 165 -1.66 0.34 9.37
C ASP A 165 -2.48 -0.97 9.30
N ASP A 166 -2.96 -1.41 8.13
CA ASP A 166 -2.75 -0.83 6.79
C ASP A 166 -4.04 -0.74 5.94
N ALA A 167 -5.20 -0.62 6.60
CA ALA A 167 -6.49 -0.51 5.90
C ALA A 167 -6.60 0.72 4.98
N ILE A 168 -5.81 1.78 5.19
CA ILE A 168 -5.77 2.95 4.30
C ILE A 168 -5.11 2.62 2.97
N SER A 169 -4.03 1.84 2.95
CA SER A 169 -3.39 1.41 1.71
C SER A 169 -4.25 0.40 0.97
N VAL A 170 -4.94 -0.50 1.67
CA VAL A 170 -5.98 -1.36 1.05
C VAL A 170 -7.10 -0.52 0.44
N GLY A 171 -7.55 0.55 1.12
CA GLY A 171 -8.56 1.49 0.60
C GLY A 171 -8.08 2.30 -0.60
N VAL A 172 -6.84 2.83 -0.56
CA VAL A 172 -6.17 3.50 -1.67
C VAL A 172 -6.03 2.55 -2.85
N MET A 173 -5.61 1.31 -2.60
CA MET A 173 -5.46 0.31 -3.65
C MET A 173 -6.79 -0.09 -4.24
N LEU A 174 -7.87 -0.26 -3.47
CA LEU A 174 -9.23 -0.48 -4.01
C LEU A 174 -9.72 0.69 -4.88
N GLU A 175 -9.45 1.93 -4.49
CA GLU A 175 -9.83 3.10 -5.27
C GLU A 175 -8.93 3.28 -6.51
N CYS A 176 -7.66 2.88 -6.42
CA CYS A 176 -6.81 2.63 -7.58
C CYS A 176 -7.43 1.51 -8.44
N ILE A 177 -7.89 0.36 -7.92
CA ILE A 177 -8.57 -0.68 -8.73
C ILE A 177 -9.83 -0.13 -9.41
N ARG A 178 -10.48 0.93 -8.88
CA ARG A 178 -11.66 1.55 -9.49
C ARG A 178 -11.31 2.56 -10.59
N VAL A 179 -10.37 3.47 -10.36
CA VAL A 179 -9.90 4.44 -11.37
C VAL A 179 -9.02 3.69 -12.37
N LEU A 180 -7.98 3.08 -11.84
CA LEU A 180 -7.12 2.10 -12.46
C LEU A 180 -7.72 0.66 -12.39
N THR A 181 -9.00 0.49 -12.79
CA THR A 181 -9.29 -0.57 -13.80
C THR A 181 -8.96 -0.05 -15.21
N GLU A 182 -8.18 1.03 -15.22
CA GLU A 182 -7.01 1.36 -16.02
C GLU A 182 -5.65 0.96 -15.30
N THR A 183 -5.57 -0.17 -14.55
CA THR A 183 -4.41 -0.94 -13.92
C THR A 183 -4.04 -0.89 -12.38
N PRO A 184 -4.19 -1.99 -11.59
CA PRO A 184 -3.86 -2.12 -10.14
C PRO A 184 -3.22 -3.45 -9.61
N GLU A 185 -2.94 -3.57 -8.28
CA GLU A 185 -2.00 -4.57 -7.63
C GLU A 185 -2.37 -5.10 -6.18
N SER A 186 -1.46 -5.80 -5.43
CA SER A 186 -1.62 -6.53 -4.11
C SER A 186 -0.28 -7.14 -3.56
N LEU A 187 0.05 -7.61 -2.33
CA LEU A 187 -0.34 -7.58 -0.87
C LEU A 187 0.85 -8.23 -0.02
N GLN A 188 1.26 -7.79 1.20
CA GLN A 188 2.65 -7.89 1.75
C GLN A 188 3.15 -9.13 2.55
N ASP A 189 2.53 -9.63 3.64
CA ASP A 189 2.98 -10.95 4.19
C ASP A 189 2.75 -12.05 3.12
N GLY A 190 1.70 -11.80 2.33
CA GLY A 190 1.45 -12.40 1.04
C GLY A 190 2.51 -12.17 -0.02
N SER A 191 3.33 -11.12 0.01
CA SER A 191 4.39 -10.84 -0.99
C SER A 191 5.49 -11.90 -0.93
N HIS A 192 5.77 -12.48 0.24
CA HIS A 192 6.64 -13.66 0.31
C HIS A 192 5.99 -14.87 -0.38
N LEU A 193 4.73 -15.17 -0.09
CA LEU A 193 3.96 -16.27 -0.69
C LEU A 193 3.72 -16.06 -2.21
N TYR A 194 3.59 -14.81 -2.65
CA TYR A 194 3.49 -14.39 -4.04
C TYR A 194 4.83 -14.56 -4.75
N ALA A 195 5.88 -13.91 -4.27
CA ALA A 195 7.20 -13.89 -4.91
C ALA A 195 7.84 -15.29 -4.99
N THR A 196 7.53 -16.18 -4.04
CA THR A 196 8.08 -17.55 -4.01
C THR A 196 7.19 -18.61 -4.68
N GLN A 197 5.87 -18.40 -4.81
CA GLN A 197 4.94 -19.44 -5.30
C GLN A 197 3.95 -19.01 -6.39
N HIS A 198 3.67 -17.71 -6.56
CA HIS A 198 2.68 -17.27 -7.56
C HIS A 198 3.30 -17.23 -8.97
N PHE A 199 2.62 -17.85 -9.93
CA PHE A 199 3.14 -18.05 -11.28
C PHE A 199 3.43 -16.74 -12.04
N THR A 200 2.86 -15.60 -11.63
CA THR A 200 3.13 -14.28 -12.23
C THR A 200 4.36 -13.58 -11.66
N ALA A 201 4.95 -14.01 -10.54
CA ALA A 201 6.01 -13.26 -9.87
C ALA A 201 7.22 -12.95 -10.78
N HIS A 202 7.53 -13.86 -11.72
CA HIS A 202 8.61 -13.69 -12.70
C HIS A 202 8.41 -12.54 -13.71
N THR A 203 7.19 -11.98 -13.82
CA THR A 203 6.90 -10.83 -14.68
C THR A 203 7.08 -9.48 -13.97
N VAL A 204 7.23 -9.46 -12.64
CA VAL A 204 7.43 -8.21 -11.88
C VAL A 204 8.81 -7.62 -12.19
N ARG A 205 8.88 -6.28 -12.31
CA ARG A 205 10.11 -5.52 -12.59
C ARG A 205 10.39 -4.42 -11.57
N ALA A 206 9.34 -3.85 -10.98
CA ALA A 206 9.41 -2.90 -9.88
C ALA A 206 8.34 -3.24 -8.84
N ILE A 207 8.61 -2.89 -7.59
CA ILE A 207 7.69 -3.06 -6.46
C ILE A 207 7.51 -1.67 -5.82
N ILE A 208 6.28 -1.37 -5.43
CA ILE A 208 5.94 -0.22 -4.58
C ILE A 208 5.35 -0.79 -3.28
N ASN A 209 5.73 -0.22 -2.15
CA ASN A 209 5.19 -0.59 -0.85
C ASN A 209 4.38 0.59 -0.31
N LEU A 210 3.10 0.37 -0.03
CA LEU A 210 2.27 1.33 0.70
C LEU A 210 2.19 0.82 2.14
N GLU A 211 2.65 1.66 3.06
CA GLU A 211 2.93 1.30 4.46
C GLU A 211 2.88 2.55 5.35
N ALA A 212 2.58 2.36 6.64
CA ALA A 212 2.10 3.46 7.48
C ALA A 212 2.65 3.46 8.93
N ALA A 213 3.89 3.93 9.10
CA ALA A 213 4.48 4.20 10.42
C ALA A 213 3.89 5.44 11.16
N GLY A 214 2.64 5.83 10.90
CA GLY A 214 1.99 7.01 11.48
C GLY A 214 0.60 7.30 10.91
N SER A 215 -0.10 8.27 11.52
CA SER A 215 -1.51 8.59 11.19
C SER A 215 -1.76 10.05 10.75
N THR A 216 -0.72 10.88 10.67
CA THR A 216 -0.83 12.31 10.31
C THR A 216 0.42 12.81 9.60
N GLY A 217 0.25 13.50 8.47
CA GLY A 217 1.34 14.12 7.70
C GLY A 217 1.05 14.09 6.19
N PRO A 218 2.00 14.51 5.34
CA PRO A 218 2.08 14.02 3.96
C PRO A 218 2.40 12.52 3.94
N GLU A 219 2.25 11.86 2.79
CA GLU A 219 2.89 10.55 2.61
C GLU A 219 4.41 10.72 2.56
N LEU A 220 5.17 9.65 2.79
CA LEU A 220 6.63 9.73 2.85
C LEU A 220 7.27 8.54 2.13
N LEU A 221 8.06 8.81 1.09
CA LEU A 221 9.00 7.83 0.56
C LEU A 221 10.11 7.60 1.60
N PHE A 222 9.94 6.55 2.41
CA PHE A 222 10.86 6.22 3.51
C PHE A 222 11.95 5.22 3.17
N GLN A 223 11.79 4.41 2.11
CA GLN A 223 12.81 3.49 1.57
C GLN A 223 12.74 3.46 0.04
N ALA A 224 13.89 3.37 -0.63
CA ALA A 224 13.97 3.23 -2.07
C ALA A 224 15.31 2.57 -2.50
N THR A 225 15.28 1.76 -3.56
CA THR A 225 16.43 0.96 -4.02
C THR A 225 16.69 1.02 -5.54
N SER A 226 15.86 1.75 -6.29
CA SER A 226 16.00 1.99 -7.75
C SER A 226 16.00 3.49 -8.02
N GLU A 227 16.94 3.95 -8.85
CA GLU A 227 17.06 5.35 -9.28
C GLU A 227 15.89 5.72 -10.20
N GLU A 228 15.49 4.79 -11.08
CA GLU A 228 14.38 4.94 -12.02
C GLU A 228 13.03 5.11 -11.30
N MET A 229 12.82 4.41 -10.19
CA MET A 229 11.62 4.56 -9.35
C MET A 229 11.61 5.88 -8.56
N ILE A 230 12.78 6.38 -8.15
CA ILE A 230 12.92 7.70 -7.51
C ILE A 230 12.67 8.81 -8.55
N GLU A 231 13.20 8.67 -9.78
CA GLU A 231 12.91 9.59 -10.88
C GLU A 231 11.41 9.61 -11.22
N ALA A 232 10.77 8.44 -11.33
CA ALA A 232 9.32 8.34 -11.53
C ALA A 232 8.54 9.01 -10.39
N TYR A 233 8.90 8.76 -9.13
CA TYR A 233 8.27 9.40 -7.97
C TYR A 233 8.46 10.93 -7.95
N SER A 234 9.60 11.45 -8.44
CA SER A 234 9.83 12.91 -8.51
C SER A 234 8.83 13.67 -9.39
N HIS A 235 8.10 12.98 -10.27
CA HIS A 235 7.09 13.54 -11.16
C HIS A 235 5.65 13.50 -10.61
N VAL A 236 5.40 12.94 -9.41
CA VAL A 236 4.07 12.96 -8.79
C VAL A 236 3.65 14.38 -8.38
N PRO A 237 2.36 14.67 -8.09
CA PRO A 237 1.92 16.03 -7.78
C PRO A 237 2.51 16.66 -6.50
N ARG A 238 3.05 15.85 -5.57
CA ARG A 238 3.55 16.29 -4.24
C ARG A 238 4.64 15.35 -3.66
N PRO A 239 5.81 15.17 -4.31
CA PRO A 239 6.83 14.24 -3.81
C PRO A 239 7.38 14.69 -2.45
N PHE A 240 7.43 13.76 -1.49
CA PHE A 240 8.02 13.95 -0.18
C PHE A 240 8.84 12.72 0.24
N GLY A 241 10.16 12.88 0.33
CA GLY A 241 11.10 11.82 0.69
C GLY A 241 12.29 12.40 1.44
N THR A 242 12.92 11.60 2.31
CA THR A 242 14.14 12.01 3.02
C THR A 242 15.04 10.83 3.35
N VAL A 243 16.35 10.99 3.12
CA VAL A 243 17.37 9.98 3.45
C VAL A 243 17.36 9.61 4.94
N LEU A 244 16.95 10.54 5.82
CA LEU A 244 16.85 10.30 7.26
C LEU A 244 15.81 9.21 7.61
N ALA A 245 14.76 9.06 6.79
CA ALA A 245 13.79 7.99 6.98
C ALA A 245 14.40 6.64 6.58
N ASN A 246 15.07 6.59 5.44
CA ASN A 246 15.78 5.39 4.97
C ASN A 246 16.84 4.93 5.97
N ASP A 247 17.61 5.86 6.55
CA ASP A 247 18.61 5.56 7.58
C ASP A 247 17.96 5.01 8.87
N VAL A 248 16.80 5.53 9.27
CA VAL A 248 16.06 5.05 10.46
C VAL A 248 15.49 3.65 10.23
N PHE A 249 14.87 3.36 9.09
CA PHE A 249 14.40 2.01 8.79
C PHE A 249 15.57 1.03 8.60
N SER A 250 16.64 1.43 7.89
CA SER A 250 17.86 0.62 7.73
C SER A 250 18.61 0.37 9.04
N SER A 251 18.40 1.19 10.08
CA SER A 251 18.98 0.96 11.41
C SER A 251 18.31 -0.18 12.20
N GLY A 252 17.14 -0.67 11.75
CA GLY A 252 16.37 -1.69 12.46
C GLY A 252 15.77 -1.24 13.81
N VAL A 253 15.66 0.07 14.03
CA VAL A 253 15.01 0.68 15.20
C VAL A 253 13.49 0.78 15.03
N ILE A 254 13.02 1.02 13.80
CA ILE A 254 11.62 0.86 13.41
C ILE A 254 11.49 -0.48 12.70
N MET A 255 10.40 -1.20 12.96
CA MET A 255 10.05 -2.40 12.20
C MET A 255 9.46 -1.98 10.86
N SER A 256 10.11 -2.36 9.77
CA SER A 256 9.44 -2.74 8.53
C SER A 256 9.34 -4.26 8.59
N GLU A 257 8.14 -4.81 8.44
CA GLU A 257 7.99 -6.15 7.83
C GLU A 257 8.08 -6.03 6.30
#